data_AF-A0A0Q7GND9-F1
#
_entry.id   AF-A0A0Q7GND9-F1
#
_cell.length_a   1.000
_cell.length_b   1.000
_cell.length_c   1.000
_cell.angle_alpha   90.00
_cell.angle_beta   90.00
_cell.angle_gamma   90.00
#
_symmetry.space_group_name_H-M   'P 1'
#
loop_
_entity.id
_entity.type
_entity.pdbx_description
1 polymer ?
#
loop_
_entity_poly.entity_id
_entity_poly.type
_entity_poly.pdbx_seq_one_letter_code
_entity_poly.pdbx_strand_id
1 'polypeptide(L)'
;MGTQSGAYQDVYIKRDDEMVSLKNDVTDFCEKYIKPVHPENWDWSVRDFENPENDPTIDEARAVANVVYKDLKSKETDVDLSTMNNVKAIEAYLNPDSKHEEFNMEEFAFALKVELEHGRIKDVNVTNNHPFITAMIALAHMTESLTYYKRLKVMEAEGEIYEIMRKIETSDVGKEEWYKELGKAEQELNEARAGLAQRLEKMDDIPTLEKIGD
;
A
#
# COMPACT_ATOMS: atom_id res chain seq x y z
N MET A 1 -13.32 -21.57 31.17
CA MET A 1 -13.84 -21.10 29.87
C MET A 1 -12.86 -20.04 29.39
N GLY A 2 -11.95 -20.42 28.49
CA GLY A 2 -10.93 -19.50 27.97
C GLY A 2 -11.62 -18.41 27.16
N THR A 3 -11.15 -17.18 27.31
CA THR A 3 -11.55 -16.06 26.45
C THR A 3 -11.27 -16.47 25.01
N GLN A 4 -12.31 -16.74 24.23
CA GLN A 4 -12.19 -16.78 22.77
C GLN A 4 -11.78 -15.36 22.37
N SER A 5 -10.49 -15.16 22.15
CA SER A 5 -9.98 -13.92 21.56
C SER A 5 -10.72 -13.72 20.25
N GLY A 6 -11.42 -12.59 20.14
CA GLY A 6 -12.37 -12.29 19.07
C GLY A 6 -11.70 -12.10 17.71
N ALA A 7 -11.17 -13.17 17.13
CA ALA A 7 -10.80 -13.19 15.74
C ALA A 7 -12.08 -13.33 14.90
N TYR A 8 -12.28 -12.40 13.97
CA TYR A 8 -13.22 -12.59 12.87
C TYR A 8 -13.00 -13.95 12.20
N GLN A 9 -14.08 -14.58 11.75
CA GLN A 9 -14.02 -15.88 11.08
C GLN A 9 -13.12 -15.78 9.86
N ASP A 10 -12.19 -16.74 9.72
CA ASP A 10 -11.39 -16.89 8.53
C ASP A 10 -12.29 -16.87 7.28
N VAL A 11 -11.92 -16.03 6.31
CA VAL A 11 -12.67 -15.87 5.06
C VAL A 11 -12.25 -17.00 4.13
N TYR A 12 -13.19 -17.60 3.41
CA TYR A 12 -12.86 -18.64 2.43
C TYR A 12 -13.07 -18.09 1.02
N ILE A 13 -12.09 -18.30 0.16
CA ILE A 13 -12.15 -18.01 -1.27
C ILE A 13 -12.32 -19.29 -2.05
N LYS A 14 -12.89 -19.20 -3.25
CA LYS A 14 -13.06 -20.35 -4.14
C LYS A 14 -11.91 -20.38 -5.16
N ARG A 15 -11.09 -21.42 -5.14
CA ARG A 15 -10.01 -21.68 -6.12
C ARG A 15 -10.29 -23.04 -6.75
N ASP A 16 -10.34 -23.13 -8.09
CA ASP A 16 -10.55 -24.40 -8.81
C ASP A 16 -11.72 -25.25 -8.27
N ASP A 17 -12.84 -24.60 -7.94
CA ASP A 17 -14.02 -25.19 -7.33
C ASP A 17 -13.90 -25.66 -5.86
N GLU A 18 -12.76 -25.45 -5.21
CA GLU A 18 -12.52 -25.75 -3.79
C GLU A 18 -12.54 -24.49 -2.92
N MET A 19 -13.02 -24.64 -1.67
CA MET A 19 -13.00 -23.56 -0.69
C MET A 19 -11.66 -23.57 0.05
N VAL A 20 -10.88 -22.50 -0.13
CA VAL A 20 -9.57 -22.32 0.50
C VAL A 20 -9.66 -21.21 1.54
N SER A 21 -9.07 -21.46 2.71
CA SER A 21 -8.90 -20.43 3.75
C SER A 21 -8.04 -19.30 3.20
N LEU A 22 -8.51 -18.05 3.33
CA LEU A 22 -7.78 -16.87 2.90
C LEU A 22 -6.46 -16.76 3.68
N LYS A 23 -6.45 -17.13 4.96
CA LYS A 23 -5.22 -17.19 5.74
C LYS A 23 -4.20 -18.17 5.16
N ASN A 24 -4.63 -19.37 4.76
CA ASN A 24 -3.73 -20.34 4.13
C ASN A 24 -3.27 -19.84 2.75
N ASP A 25 -4.15 -19.21 1.98
CA ASP A 25 -3.82 -18.61 0.68
C ASP A 25 -2.75 -17.50 0.83
N VAL A 26 -2.77 -16.73 1.93
CA VAL A 26 -1.71 -15.75 2.24
C VAL A 26 -0.35 -16.44 2.34
N THR A 27 -0.24 -17.51 3.14
CA THR A 27 1.01 -18.25 3.30
C THR A 27 1.46 -18.86 1.97
N ASP A 28 0.57 -19.48 1.21
CA ASP A 28 0.90 -20.07 -0.09
C ASP A 28 1.36 -19.02 -1.11
N PHE A 29 0.70 -17.86 -1.14
CA PHE A 29 1.12 -16.73 -1.96
C PHE A 29 2.50 -16.23 -1.54
N CYS A 30 2.73 -16.06 -0.24
CA CYS A 30 3.99 -15.55 0.27
C CYS A 30 5.14 -16.55 0.04
N GLU A 31 4.91 -17.85 0.22
CA GLU A 31 5.90 -18.90 -0.05
C GLU A 31 6.30 -18.89 -1.53
N LYS A 32 5.34 -18.66 -2.43
CA LYS A 32 5.55 -18.66 -3.87
C LYS A 32 6.23 -17.38 -4.39
N TYR A 33 5.83 -16.20 -3.91
CA TYR A 33 6.21 -14.92 -4.52
C TYR A 33 7.07 -14.02 -3.61
N ILE A 34 6.85 -14.05 -2.29
CA ILE A 34 7.55 -13.16 -1.34
C ILE A 34 8.87 -13.80 -0.87
N LYS A 35 8.82 -15.05 -0.42
CA LYS A 35 9.99 -15.78 0.11
C LYS A 35 11.19 -15.84 -0.83
N PRO A 36 11.05 -15.96 -2.17
CA PRO A 36 12.19 -15.95 -3.07
C PRO A 36 12.97 -14.63 -3.08
N VAL A 37 12.32 -13.51 -2.75
CA VAL A 37 12.93 -12.17 -2.78
C VAL A 37 13.22 -11.62 -1.39
N HIS A 38 12.50 -12.08 -0.37
CA HIS A 38 12.70 -11.70 1.03
C HIS A 38 12.58 -12.96 1.90
N PRO A 39 13.65 -13.74 2.08
CA PRO A 39 13.59 -15.08 2.69
C PRO A 39 13.40 -15.07 4.21
N GLU A 40 13.72 -13.96 4.87
CA GLU A 40 13.45 -13.75 6.29
C GLU A 40 12.11 -13.05 6.44
N ASN A 41 11.34 -13.41 7.47
CA ASN A 41 10.05 -12.79 7.78
C ASN A 41 9.02 -12.82 6.62
N TRP A 42 9.19 -13.64 5.58
CA TRP A 42 8.40 -13.65 4.34
C TRP A 42 6.87 -13.83 4.49
N ASP A 43 6.40 -14.44 5.59
CA ASP A 43 4.99 -14.82 5.77
C ASP A 43 4.16 -13.66 6.33
N TRP A 44 3.44 -12.96 5.45
CA TRP A 44 2.59 -11.82 5.81
C TRP A 44 1.40 -12.20 6.71
N SER A 45 1.04 -13.49 6.82
CA SER A 45 -0.05 -13.96 7.69
C SER A 45 0.31 -13.87 9.18
N VAL A 46 1.61 -13.83 9.49
CA VAL A 46 2.15 -13.76 10.86
C VAL A 46 3.16 -12.64 11.06
N ARG A 47 3.59 -11.97 9.98
CA ARG A 47 4.50 -10.82 10.03
C ARG A 47 3.92 -9.70 10.90
N ASP A 48 4.79 -9.12 11.73
CA ASP A 48 4.43 -8.00 12.60
C ASP A 48 4.62 -6.67 11.88
N PHE A 49 3.55 -6.18 11.25
CA PHE A 49 3.53 -4.87 10.58
C PHE A 49 3.38 -3.67 11.54
N GLU A 50 3.34 -3.88 12.86
CA GLU A 50 3.46 -2.78 13.82
C GLU A 50 4.91 -2.28 13.93
N ASN A 51 5.87 -3.12 13.55
CA ASN A 51 7.28 -2.75 13.47
C ASN A 51 7.61 -2.23 12.06
N PRO A 52 7.99 -0.95 11.89
CA PRO A 52 8.33 -0.38 10.58
C PRO A 52 9.46 -1.11 9.84
N GLU A 53 10.35 -1.80 10.56
CA GLU A 53 11.40 -2.63 9.95
C GLU A 53 10.85 -3.82 9.15
N ASN A 54 9.56 -4.14 9.34
CA ASN A 54 8.85 -5.22 8.65
C ASN A 54 7.94 -4.71 7.53
N ASP A 55 7.97 -3.40 7.23
CA ASP A 55 7.22 -2.83 6.11
C ASP A 55 7.58 -3.53 4.78
N PRO A 56 6.66 -3.54 3.79
CA PRO A 56 6.93 -4.11 2.48
C PRO A 56 8.19 -3.53 1.84
N THR A 57 9.08 -4.39 1.37
CA THR A 57 10.29 -3.95 0.66
C THR A 57 9.99 -3.64 -0.82
N ILE A 58 10.91 -2.94 -1.49
CA ILE A 58 10.84 -2.70 -2.95
C ILE A 58 10.76 -4.03 -3.71
N ASP A 59 11.52 -5.05 -3.29
CA ASP A 59 11.54 -6.34 -3.95
C ASP A 59 10.23 -7.11 -3.75
N GLU A 60 9.60 -7.00 -2.58
CA GLU A 60 8.27 -7.56 -2.34
C GLU A 60 7.20 -6.85 -3.16
N ALA A 61 7.23 -5.52 -3.20
CA ALA A 61 6.35 -4.72 -4.04
C ALA A 61 6.49 -5.11 -5.51
N ARG A 62 7.73 -5.30 -5.99
CA ARG A 62 8.02 -5.80 -7.34
C ARG A 62 7.47 -7.21 -7.58
N ALA A 63 7.62 -8.12 -6.63
CA ALA A 63 7.07 -9.47 -6.74
C ALA A 63 5.53 -9.45 -6.88
N VAL A 64 4.85 -8.64 -6.06
CA VAL A 64 3.39 -8.46 -6.13
C VAL A 64 2.98 -7.76 -7.42
N ALA A 65 3.68 -6.68 -7.81
CA ALA A 65 3.44 -5.94 -9.05
C ALA A 65 3.54 -6.84 -10.28
N ASN A 66 4.52 -7.74 -10.34
CA ASN A 66 4.68 -8.69 -11.44
C ASN A 66 3.51 -9.66 -11.57
N VAL A 67 2.89 -10.09 -10.46
CA VAL A 67 1.67 -10.90 -10.49
C VAL A 67 0.53 -10.10 -11.10
N VAL A 68 0.30 -8.87 -10.61
CA VAL A 68 -0.75 -7.98 -11.14
C VAL A 68 -0.52 -7.66 -12.62
N TYR A 69 0.71 -7.30 -13.00
CA TYR A 69 1.07 -6.97 -14.37
C TYR A 69 0.83 -8.14 -15.33
N LYS A 70 1.16 -9.36 -14.90
CA LYS A 70 0.83 -10.57 -15.66
C LYS A 70 -0.68 -10.73 -15.83
N ASP A 71 -1.45 -10.50 -14.76
CA ASP A 71 -2.90 -10.64 -14.81
C ASP A 71 -3.57 -9.57 -15.68
N LEU A 72 -3.00 -8.36 -15.77
CA LEU A 72 -3.46 -7.34 -16.72
C LEU A 72 -3.23 -7.73 -18.19
N LYS A 73 -2.25 -8.60 -18.46
CA LYS A 73 -1.87 -9.02 -19.82
C LYS A 73 -2.49 -10.35 -20.26
N SER A 74 -2.91 -11.18 -19.33
CA SER A 74 -3.43 -12.52 -19.59
C SER A 74 -4.97 -12.51 -19.64
N LYS A 75 -5.55 -13.41 -20.45
CA LYS A 75 -6.99 -13.73 -20.41
C LYS A 75 -7.31 -14.93 -19.52
N GLU A 76 -6.28 -15.67 -19.11
CA GLU A 76 -6.37 -16.77 -18.16
C GLU A 76 -5.80 -16.25 -16.83
N THR A 77 -6.68 -15.67 -16.01
CA THR A 77 -6.37 -15.11 -14.69
C THR A 77 -7.50 -15.45 -13.74
N ASP A 78 -7.18 -15.56 -12.46
CA ASP A 78 -8.19 -15.79 -11.42
C ASP A 78 -9.04 -14.54 -11.17
N VAL A 79 -8.51 -13.36 -11.55
CA VAL A 79 -9.18 -12.06 -11.43
C VAL A 79 -9.10 -11.31 -12.75
N ASP A 80 -10.26 -10.97 -13.33
CA ASP A 80 -10.34 -10.14 -14.53
C ASP A 80 -10.15 -8.66 -14.18
N LEU A 81 -8.90 -8.22 -14.23
CA LEU A 81 -8.50 -6.84 -13.97
C LEU A 81 -8.72 -5.89 -15.16
N SER A 82 -9.16 -6.41 -16.32
CA SER A 82 -9.36 -5.60 -17.53
C SER A 82 -10.52 -4.61 -17.41
N THR A 83 -11.37 -4.80 -16.41
CA THR A 83 -12.54 -3.95 -16.12
C THR A 83 -12.22 -2.74 -15.23
N MET A 84 -11.01 -2.66 -14.68
CA MET A 84 -10.60 -1.50 -13.87
C MET A 84 -10.55 -0.23 -14.73
N ASN A 85 -10.77 0.92 -14.09
CA ASN A 85 -10.57 2.20 -14.77
C ASN A 85 -9.07 2.39 -15.05
N ASN A 86 -8.75 3.08 -16.16
CA ASN A 86 -7.38 3.51 -16.45
C ASN A 86 -6.32 2.39 -16.52
N VAL A 87 -6.71 1.17 -16.90
CA VAL A 87 -5.82 -0.02 -16.99
C VAL A 87 -4.51 0.26 -17.70
N LYS A 88 -4.50 1.02 -18.80
CA LYS A 88 -3.25 1.34 -19.52
C LYS A 88 -2.25 2.13 -18.68
N ALA A 89 -2.73 3.01 -17.81
CA ALA A 89 -1.87 3.79 -16.92
C ALA A 89 -1.31 2.91 -15.80
N ILE A 90 -2.13 2.02 -15.24
CA ILE A 90 -1.70 1.01 -14.26
C ILE A 90 -0.69 0.04 -14.87
N GLU A 91 -0.96 -0.45 -16.08
CA GLU A 91 -0.07 -1.32 -16.82
C GLU A 91 1.29 -0.65 -17.07
N ALA A 92 1.31 0.62 -17.49
CA ALA A 92 2.54 1.37 -17.68
C ALA A 92 3.30 1.61 -16.36
N TYR A 93 2.57 1.90 -15.26
CA TYR A 93 3.15 2.08 -13.94
C TYR A 93 3.82 0.81 -13.41
N LEU A 94 3.17 -0.36 -13.57
CA LEU A 94 3.67 -1.65 -13.12
C LEU A 94 4.61 -2.35 -14.13
N ASN A 95 4.91 -1.69 -15.25
CA ASN A 95 5.74 -2.30 -16.29
C ASN A 95 7.18 -2.49 -15.79
N PRO A 96 7.71 -3.73 -15.73
CA PRO A 96 9.08 -3.99 -15.30
C PRO A 96 10.14 -3.40 -16.24
N ASP A 97 9.77 -3.03 -17.46
CA ASP A 97 10.65 -2.36 -18.43
C ASP A 97 10.52 -0.82 -18.40
N SER A 98 9.76 -0.25 -17.46
CA SER A 98 9.66 1.21 -17.30
C SER A 98 11.03 1.81 -16.96
N LYS A 99 11.31 3.00 -17.51
CA LYS A 99 12.52 3.75 -17.13
C LYS A 99 12.49 4.28 -15.68
N HIS A 100 11.30 4.29 -15.07
CA HIS A 100 11.08 4.69 -13.68
C HIS A 100 10.71 3.50 -12.80
N GLU A 101 11.00 2.26 -13.23
CA GLU A 101 10.60 1.03 -12.53
C GLU A 101 10.92 1.06 -11.04
N GLU A 102 12.17 1.35 -10.67
CA GLU A 102 12.61 1.38 -9.27
C GLU A 102 11.82 2.40 -8.45
N PHE A 103 11.61 3.59 -9.01
CA PHE A 103 10.82 4.65 -8.38
C PHE A 103 9.33 4.27 -8.26
N ASN A 104 8.77 3.60 -9.27
CA ASN A 104 7.41 3.10 -9.20
C ASN A 104 7.29 2.02 -8.11
N MET A 105 8.28 1.14 -7.95
CA MET A 105 8.26 0.10 -6.91
C MET A 105 8.48 0.66 -5.50
N GLU A 106 9.28 1.72 -5.33
CA GLU A 106 9.34 2.48 -4.08
C GLU A 106 7.97 3.04 -3.68
N GLU A 107 7.26 3.64 -4.65
CA GLU A 107 5.92 4.16 -4.40
C GLU A 107 4.90 3.06 -4.16
N PHE A 108 5.02 1.93 -4.86
CA PHE A 108 4.11 0.80 -4.70
C PHE A 108 4.34 0.11 -3.35
N ALA A 109 5.58 -0.02 -2.89
CA ALA A 109 5.90 -0.50 -1.54
C ALA A 109 5.25 0.40 -0.47
N PHE A 110 5.35 1.72 -0.64
CA PHE A 110 4.68 2.68 0.24
C PHE A 110 3.15 2.54 0.18
N ALA A 111 2.56 2.35 -0.99
CA ALA A 111 1.13 2.11 -1.14
C ALA A 111 0.68 0.84 -0.40
N LEU A 112 1.41 -0.27 -0.57
CA LEU A 112 1.14 -1.53 0.15
C LEU A 112 1.22 -1.35 1.67
N LYS A 113 2.21 -0.58 2.16
CA LYS A 113 2.34 -0.23 3.58
C LYS A 113 1.09 0.49 4.09
N VAL A 114 0.61 1.50 3.37
CA VAL A 114 -0.59 2.27 3.77
C VAL A 114 -1.81 1.35 3.85
N GLU A 115 -2.00 0.48 2.85
CA GLU A 115 -3.17 -0.42 2.85
C GLU A 115 -3.08 -1.56 3.87
N LEU A 116 -1.87 -1.92 4.31
CA LEU A 116 -1.68 -2.85 5.43
C LEU A 116 -2.17 -2.29 6.77
N GLU A 117 -2.43 -0.98 6.88
CA GLU A 117 -3.03 -0.42 8.09
C GLU A 117 -4.40 -1.04 8.41
N HIS A 118 -5.15 -1.47 7.39
CA HIS A 118 -6.38 -2.25 7.59
C HIS A 118 -6.15 -3.59 8.29
N GLY A 119 -4.92 -4.11 8.24
CA GLY A 119 -4.50 -5.35 8.88
C GLY A 119 -3.98 -5.22 10.31
N ARG A 120 -3.64 -3.99 10.73
CA ARG A 120 -3.02 -3.67 12.03
C ARG A 120 -3.93 -3.96 13.21
N ILE A 121 -5.22 -3.64 13.07
CA ILE A 121 -6.23 -3.99 14.06
C ILE A 121 -6.78 -5.36 13.71
N LYS A 122 -6.31 -6.40 14.43
CA LYS A 122 -6.70 -7.81 14.21
C LYS A 122 -8.21 -8.03 14.15
N ASP A 123 -8.97 -7.27 14.94
CA ASP A 123 -10.43 -7.40 15.04
C ASP A 123 -11.16 -6.95 13.76
N VAL A 124 -10.51 -6.16 12.90
CA VAL A 124 -11.06 -5.67 11.61
C VAL A 124 -10.20 -6.04 10.40
N ASN A 125 -9.23 -6.95 10.58
CA ASN A 125 -8.39 -7.44 9.49
C ASN A 125 -9.16 -8.41 8.60
N VAL A 126 -9.84 -7.87 7.59
CA VAL A 126 -10.63 -8.66 6.63
C VAL A 126 -9.81 -9.22 5.46
N THR A 127 -8.57 -8.75 5.28
CA THR A 127 -7.69 -9.16 4.17
C THR A 127 -6.71 -10.25 4.57
N ASN A 128 -6.58 -10.57 5.86
CA ASN A 128 -5.52 -11.41 6.43
C ASN A 128 -4.11 -10.96 6.00
N ASN A 129 -3.93 -9.67 5.69
CA ASN A 129 -2.70 -9.12 5.09
C ASN A 129 -2.29 -9.78 3.77
N HIS A 130 -3.24 -10.33 3.00
CA HIS A 130 -2.90 -11.01 1.74
C HIS A 130 -2.24 -10.02 0.76
N PRO A 131 -0.98 -10.22 0.32
CA PRO A 131 -0.24 -9.22 -0.46
C PRO A 131 -0.96 -8.78 -1.75
N PHE A 132 -1.54 -9.75 -2.49
CA PHE A 132 -2.33 -9.45 -3.68
C PHE A 132 -3.61 -8.64 -3.39
N ILE A 133 -4.35 -8.96 -2.32
CA ILE A 133 -5.56 -8.21 -1.97
C ILE A 133 -5.19 -6.80 -1.51
N THR A 134 -4.13 -6.66 -0.71
CA THR A 134 -3.56 -5.35 -0.34
C THR A 134 -3.21 -4.54 -1.58
N ALA A 135 -2.58 -5.15 -2.59
CA ALA A 135 -2.32 -4.51 -3.88
C ALA A 135 -3.61 -4.09 -4.60
N MET A 136 -4.66 -4.91 -4.59
CA MET A 136 -5.94 -4.56 -5.22
C MET A 136 -6.58 -3.33 -4.57
N ILE A 137 -6.49 -3.20 -3.24
CA ILE A 137 -6.97 -2.00 -2.53
C ILE A 137 -6.14 -0.80 -2.97
N ALA A 138 -4.82 -0.94 -3.04
CA ALA A 138 -3.98 0.16 -3.47
C ALA A 138 -4.26 0.61 -4.92
N LEU A 139 -4.49 -0.36 -5.79
CA LEU A 139 -4.83 -0.09 -7.18
C LEU A 139 -6.18 0.59 -7.33
N ALA A 140 -7.16 0.33 -6.45
CA ALA A 140 -8.44 1.03 -6.49
C ALA A 140 -8.22 2.55 -6.47
N HIS A 141 -7.41 3.05 -5.52
CA HIS A 141 -7.05 4.46 -5.43
C HIS A 141 -6.18 4.94 -6.60
N MET A 142 -5.22 4.12 -7.04
CA MET A 142 -4.35 4.47 -8.16
C MET A 142 -5.10 4.56 -9.49
N THR A 143 -6.23 3.86 -9.64
CA THR A 143 -7.08 3.98 -10.83
C THR A 143 -7.78 5.33 -10.90
N GLU A 144 -8.00 6.01 -9.76
CA GLU A 144 -8.49 7.38 -9.73
C GLU A 144 -7.36 8.39 -9.98
N SER A 145 -6.19 8.14 -9.38
CA SER A 145 -5.00 8.98 -9.54
C SER A 145 -3.71 8.25 -9.16
N LEU A 146 -2.75 8.16 -10.10
CA LEU A 146 -1.41 7.65 -9.81
C LEU A 146 -0.58 8.54 -8.86
N THR A 147 -1.10 9.71 -8.50
CA THR A 147 -0.47 10.59 -7.48
C THR A 147 -1.12 10.44 -6.10
N TYR A 148 -2.09 9.54 -5.94
CA TYR A 148 -2.91 9.40 -4.73
C TYR A 148 -2.07 9.34 -3.46
N TYR A 149 -1.15 8.37 -3.35
CA TYR A 149 -0.34 8.19 -2.14
C TYR A 149 0.62 9.34 -1.85
N LYS A 150 1.14 10.01 -2.89
CA LYS A 150 1.96 11.22 -2.69
C LYS A 150 1.12 12.39 -2.17
N ARG A 151 -0.12 12.52 -2.64
CA ARG A 151 -1.07 13.52 -2.14
C ARG A 151 -1.54 13.19 -0.73
N LEU A 152 -1.78 11.92 -0.43
CA LEU A 152 -2.12 11.44 0.91
C LEU A 152 -1.04 11.86 1.91
N LYS A 153 0.23 11.59 1.61
CA LYS A 153 1.35 11.98 2.48
C LYS A 153 1.43 13.49 2.73
N VAL A 154 1.12 14.32 1.72
CA VAL A 154 1.04 15.79 1.90
C VAL A 154 -0.12 16.15 2.84
N MET A 155 -1.30 15.57 2.62
CA MET A 155 -2.49 15.83 3.43
C MET A 155 -2.29 15.42 4.89
N GLU A 156 -1.64 14.27 5.14
CA GLU A 156 -1.34 13.78 6.48
C GLU A 156 -0.41 14.72 7.24
N ALA A 157 0.69 15.16 6.60
CA ALA A 157 1.63 16.12 7.20
C ALA A 157 0.97 17.48 7.47
N GLU A 158 0.11 17.97 6.56
CA GLU A 158 -0.68 19.19 6.79
C GLU A 158 -1.63 19.04 7.99
N GLY A 159 -2.26 17.86 8.13
CA GLY A 159 -3.12 17.52 9.27
C GLY A 159 -2.37 17.47 10.60
N GLU A 160 -1.17 16.88 10.62
CA GLU A 160 -0.32 16.83 11.79
C GLU A 160 0.13 18.22 12.25
N ILE A 161 0.60 19.06 11.31
CA ILE A 161 0.94 20.47 11.57
C ILE A 161 -0.25 21.19 12.22
N TYR A 162 -1.45 21.03 11.65
CA TYR A 162 -2.66 21.66 12.17
C TYR A 162 -2.95 21.24 13.62
N GLU A 163 -2.86 19.95 13.95
CA GLU A 163 -3.11 19.46 15.31
C GLU A 163 -2.00 19.90 16.30
N ILE A 164 -0.74 19.96 15.87
CA ILE A 164 0.36 20.49 16.69
C ILE A 164 0.13 21.98 16.98
N MET A 165 -0.26 22.78 15.99
CA MET A 165 -0.57 24.20 16.17
C MET A 165 -1.71 24.38 17.18
N ARG A 166 -2.79 23.59 17.09
CA ARG A 166 -3.88 23.62 18.07
C ARG A 166 -3.41 23.29 19.48
N LYS A 167 -2.48 22.35 19.66
CA LYS A 167 -1.88 22.05 20.97
C LYS A 167 -1.03 23.20 21.50
N ILE A 168 -0.28 23.89 20.63
CA ILE A 168 0.51 25.07 21.00
C ILE A 168 -0.39 26.21 21.46
N GLU A 169 -1.49 26.47 20.75
CA GLU A 169 -2.44 27.53 21.08
C GLU A 169 -3.18 27.27 22.39
N THR A 170 -3.56 26.01 22.64
CA THR A 170 -4.38 25.62 23.80
C THR A 170 -3.58 25.33 25.07
N SER A 171 -2.27 25.11 24.96
CA SER A 171 -1.40 24.86 26.13
C SER A 171 -0.93 26.17 26.76
N ASP A 172 -0.81 26.22 28.09
CA ASP A 172 -0.23 27.39 28.80
C ASP A 172 1.25 27.19 29.16
N VAL A 173 1.74 25.95 29.16
CA VAL A 173 3.11 25.55 29.50
C VAL A 173 3.59 24.42 28.59
N GLY A 174 4.89 24.18 28.51
CA GLY A 174 5.44 23.02 27.78
C GLY A 174 5.41 23.12 26.24
N LYS A 175 5.29 24.33 25.68
CA LYS A 175 5.21 24.56 24.21
C LYS A 175 6.50 24.24 23.45
N GLU A 176 7.64 24.26 24.13
CA GLU A 176 8.95 24.05 23.50
C GLU A 176 9.02 22.71 22.77
N GLU A 177 8.42 21.65 23.31
CA GLU A 177 8.41 20.35 22.65
C GLU A 177 7.50 20.35 21.42
N TRP A 178 6.33 20.97 21.53
CA TRP A 178 5.42 21.11 20.38
C TRP A 178 6.02 21.93 19.24
N TYR A 179 6.85 22.94 19.53
CA TYR A 179 7.56 23.66 18.48
C TYR A 179 8.64 22.81 17.80
N LYS A 180 9.27 21.86 18.50
CA LYS A 180 10.19 20.90 17.87
C LYS A 180 9.45 19.93 16.97
N GLU A 181 8.33 19.38 17.45
CA GLU A 181 7.47 18.50 16.64
C GLU A 181 6.92 19.24 15.43
N LEU A 182 6.53 20.52 15.58
CA LEU A 182 6.10 21.36 14.46
C LEU A 182 7.21 21.46 13.39
N GLY A 183 8.45 21.72 13.81
CA GLY A 183 9.58 21.80 12.89
C GLY A 183 9.84 20.49 12.14
N LYS A 184 9.64 19.33 12.79
CA LYS A 184 9.72 18.01 12.12
C LYS A 184 8.60 17.83 11.12
N ALA A 185 7.35 18.11 11.52
CA ALA A 185 6.19 17.99 10.64
C ALA A 185 6.28 18.94 9.42
N GLU A 186 6.81 20.15 9.60
CA GLU A 186 7.10 21.07 8.49
C GLU A 186 8.18 20.52 7.53
N GLN A 187 9.22 19.87 8.06
CA GLN A 187 10.21 19.18 7.24
C GLN A 187 9.57 18.02 6.46
N GLU A 188 8.77 17.20 7.12
CA GLU A 188 8.05 16.08 6.49
C GLU A 188 7.10 16.57 5.40
N LEU A 189 6.38 17.67 5.61
CA LEU A 189 5.54 18.31 4.59
C LEU A 189 6.37 18.75 3.37
N ASN A 190 7.55 19.34 3.60
CA ASN A 190 8.43 19.75 2.50
C ASN A 190 8.93 18.53 1.70
N GLU A 191 9.32 17.46 2.39
CA GLU A 191 9.72 16.20 1.77
C GLU A 191 8.56 15.55 1.00
N ALA A 192 7.35 15.56 1.56
CA ALA A 192 6.14 15.05 0.91
C ALA A 192 5.80 15.83 -0.36
N ARG A 193 5.88 17.17 -0.32
CA ARG A 193 5.66 18.04 -1.48
C ARG A 193 6.73 17.85 -2.55
N ALA A 194 7.99 17.69 -2.16
CA ALA A 194 9.08 17.36 -3.09
C ALA A 194 8.86 15.99 -3.74
N GLY A 195 8.43 14.98 -2.97
CA GLY A 195 8.08 13.66 -3.49
C GLY A 195 6.91 13.69 -4.47
N LEU A 196 5.87 14.51 -4.20
CA LEU A 196 4.77 14.72 -5.14
C LEU A 196 5.23 15.40 -6.43
N ALA A 197 6.09 16.42 -6.33
CA ALA A 197 6.67 17.07 -7.51
C ALA A 197 7.48 16.08 -8.35
N GLN A 198 8.31 15.25 -7.71
CA GLN A 198 9.09 14.20 -8.38
C GLN A 198 8.19 13.18 -9.09
N ARG A 199 7.10 12.74 -8.46
CA ARG A 199 6.11 11.86 -9.11
C ARG A 199 5.54 12.51 -10.37
N LEU A 200 5.15 13.78 -10.29
CA LEU A 200 4.59 14.51 -11.44
C LEU A 200 5.58 14.62 -12.60
N GLU A 201 6.89 14.73 -12.31
CA GLU A 201 7.95 14.73 -13.32
C GLU A 201 8.20 13.31 -13.90
N LYS A 202 8.08 12.26 -13.08
CA LYS A 202 8.29 10.85 -13.45
C LYS A 202 7.01 10.14 -13.89
N MET A 203 6.23 10.80 -14.73
CA MET A 203 5.02 10.24 -15.36
C MET A 203 5.09 10.29 -16.89
N ASP A 204 6.26 10.56 -17.46
CA ASP A 204 6.43 10.82 -18.88
C ASP A 204 6.42 9.57 -19.77
N ASP A 205 6.48 8.37 -19.18
CA ASP A 205 6.21 7.08 -19.85
C ASP A 205 4.84 6.48 -19.52
N ILE A 206 3.99 7.22 -18.80
CA ILE A 206 2.65 6.78 -18.40
C ILE A 206 1.59 7.53 -19.21
N PRO A 207 0.66 6.83 -19.88
CA PRO A 207 -0.41 7.47 -20.61
C PRO A 207 -1.33 8.24 -19.66
N THR A 208 -1.90 9.34 -20.14
CA THR A 208 -2.91 10.09 -19.40
C THR A 208 -4.11 9.21 -19.08
N LEU A 209 -4.70 9.42 -17.91
CA LEU A 209 -5.91 8.72 -17.49
C LEU A 209 -7.06 8.96 -18.49
N GLU A 210 -7.75 7.90 -18.88
CA GLU A 210 -8.93 7.94 -19.76
C GLU A 210 -10.17 8.46 -18.99
N LYS A 211 -10.28 8.12 -17.70
CA LYS A 211 -11.28 8.62 -16.76
C LYS A 211 -10.61 9.42 -15.65
N ILE A 212 -11.15 10.59 -15.31
CA ILE A 212 -10.65 11.44 -14.22
C ILE A 212 -11.63 11.36 -13.04
N GLY A 213 -11.13 10.96 -11.87
CA GLY A 213 -11.92 10.84 -10.65
C GLY A 213 -12.94 9.69 -10.68
N ASP A 214 -13.80 9.70 -9.66
CA ASP A 214 -14.91 8.76 -9.48
C ASP A 214 -16.10 9.00 -10.42
#